data_AF-A0A2V8TD42-F1
#
_entry.id   AF-A0A2V8TD42-F1
#
_cell.length_a   1.000
_cell.length_b   1.000
_cell.length_c   1.000
_cell.angle_alpha   90.00
_cell.angle_beta   90.00
_cell.angle_gamma   90.00
#
_symmetry.space_group_name_H-M   'P 1'
#
loop_
_entity.id
_entity.type
_entity.pdbx_description
1 polymer ?
#
loop_
_entity_poly.entity_id
_entity_poly.type
_entity_poly.pdbx_seq_one_letter_code
_entity_poly.pdbx_strand_id
1 'polypeptide(L)'
;MNLVAKLMQVASRTAITVLMAGVLAGLSTINAFAQSPPKLQIKTLSSRPDAGVSLGHITVTLNGKDVTSQLKANPETASLRGVVGGLVPGANTLGAEIVPADRSKPVKRIQTSLTVNNHPITGPILSGPHLTPYECRTVESGLGQPLDVNCSAARKIEYFYRASNNTFKPLDPNGPRPADLVTTTTNDRRTVPYIVRVDSGTINRSIYRIAILDDPAHSVAAAPPPQGRAFTTLLRLAPNPKAADAPPQWTPGPGWNRKLAVSFGGGAGTQYNQGVNQATGALNHVYLSRGFAFMISTELVNQQHGNAVLQGETLMMLKEYFIERYGLPRWTVGSGGSGGAIQQLLITEIYPGLLDGLQPSLSFPDSTMHTSDCGLFQNFWRKADPAVWTDAKKTAVEGYTKGTCAAWERSFVPVYTATNARGCALNDASKIYDPVKNPTGARCTVQDMRVNIYGRNPATGFARKPQDNVGLQYGLCALQSGAISVDEFLDLNEKMGGNDIDGNFIGQRSVGDPIAIRAVYESGLMNSGGGGLANVPILHSRTYNDAAGDIS
;
A
#
# COMPACT_ATOMS: atom_id res chain seq x y z
N MET A 1 -16.57 51.44 -24.27
CA MET A 1 -16.46 52.05 -25.61
C MET A 1 -15.23 52.94 -25.64
N ASN A 2 -14.42 52.87 -26.70
CA ASN A 2 -13.26 53.71 -27.07
C ASN A 2 -12.12 53.82 -26.00
N LEU A 3 -10.87 53.38 -26.19
CA LEU A 3 -10.02 53.07 -27.36
C LEU A 3 -9.40 54.30 -28.09
N VAL A 4 -8.11 54.55 -27.74
CA VAL A 4 -7.00 55.13 -28.55
C VAL A 4 -7.05 56.61 -29.02
N ALA A 5 -6.05 57.43 -28.63
CA ALA A 5 -5.00 57.98 -29.52
C ALA A 5 -4.15 59.15 -28.94
N LYS A 6 -2.81 59.07 -29.12
CA LYS A 6 -1.85 60.16 -29.47
C LYS A 6 -1.67 61.40 -28.54
N LEU A 7 -0.59 62.19 -28.64
CA LEU A 7 0.87 61.95 -28.74
C LEU A 7 1.60 63.32 -28.61
N MET A 8 2.70 63.37 -27.85
CA MET A 8 3.84 64.32 -27.95
C MET A 8 3.73 65.85 -27.65
N GLN A 9 4.69 66.27 -26.80
CA GLN A 9 5.68 67.37 -26.99
C GLN A 9 5.60 68.71 -26.20
N VAL A 10 6.80 69.32 -26.12
CA VAL A 10 7.22 70.59 -25.47
C VAL A 10 7.36 70.51 -23.92
N ALA A 11 8.51 70.41 -23.24
CA ALA A 11 9.95 70.65 -23.44
C ALA A 11 10.52 71.91 -22.75
N SER A 12 11.49 71.70 -21.83
CA SER A 12 12.74 72.48 -21.72
C SER A 12 13.73 71.85 -20.72
N ARG A 13 14.92 71.42 -21.16
CA ARG A 13 16.25 72.10 -21.01
C ARG A 13 16.90 71.86 -19.61
N THR A 14 18.15 71.43 -19.45
CA THR A 14 19.37 71.58 -20.29
C THR A 14 20.47 70.52 -19.99
N ALA A 15 21.27 70.11 -21.00
CA ALA A 15 22.62 69.46 -20.97
C ALA A 15 22.82 68.11 -20.21
N ILE A 16 23.30 66.96 -20.75
CA ILE A 16 24.06 66.55 -21.98
C ILE A 16 25.51 67.09 -21.99
N THR A 17 26.60 66.30 -21.98
CA THR A 17 27.06 65.19 -22.88
C THR A 17 28.04 64.28 -22.08
N VAL A 18 27.97 62.93 -21.94
CA VAL A 18 28.09 61.79 -22.90
C VAL A 18 29.53 61.65 -23.46
N LEU A 19 30.19 60.52 -23.74
CA LEU A 19 29.90 59.08 -24.03
C LEU A 19 30.35 58.14 -22.87
N MET A 20 30.76 56.87 -23.05
CA MET A 20 30.06 55.56 -23.29
C MET A 20 31.02 54.41 -22.83
N ALA A 21 30.72 53.11 -22.66
CA ALA A 21 29.54 52.23 -22.53
C ALA A 21 30.07 50.84 -22.01
N GLY A 22 29.30 49.80 -21.62
CA GLY A 22 27.85 49.63 -21.47
C GLY A 22 27.48 48.18 -21.02
N VAL A 23 26.17 47.87 -21.06
CA VAL A 23 25.56 46.51 -21.11
C VAL A 23 25.41 45.67 -19.80
N LEU A 24 24.19 45.76 -19.26
CA LEU A 24 23.30 44.72 -18.66
C LEU A 24 23.52 44.02 -17.29
N ALA A 25 22.38 43.96 -16.58
CA ALA A 25 21.82 42.89 -15.73
C ALA A 25 22.23 42.77 -14.24
N GLY A 26 21.22 42.69 -13.36
CA GLY A 26 21.36 42.31 -11.94
C GLY A 26 20.34 42.98 -11.01
N LEU A 27 19.16 42.37 -10.83
CA LEU A 27 18.13 42.81 -9.87
C LEU A 27 18.01 41.81 -8.70
N SER A 28 17.54 42.30 -7.56
CA SER A 28 17.13 41.60 -6.33
C SER A 28 18.21 41.15 -5.32
N THR A 29 18.19 41.78 -4.15
CA THR A 29 18.87 41.39 -2.90
C THR A 29 17.90 40.61 -2.00
N ILE A 30 18.35 39.47 -1.46
CA ILE A 30 17.55 38.61 -0.56
C ILE A 30 17.97 38.85 0.90
N ASN A 31 17.01 39.01 1.81
CA ASN A 31 17.27 39.16 3.24
C ASN A 31 17.45 37.80 3.94
N ALA A 32 18.28 37.79 4.98
CA ALA A 32 18.80 36.57 5.60
C ALA A 32 17.85 35.88 6.59
N PHE A 33 17.84 34.54 6.57
CA PHE A 33 17.46 33.71 7.72
C PHE A 33 18.72 33.19 8.41
N ALA A 34 18.80 33.35 9.74
CA ALA A 34 19.94 32.88 10.52
C ALA A 34 19.97 31.33 10.61
N GLN A 35 21.05 30.72 10.11
CA GLN A 35 21.27 29.28 10.30
C GLN A 35 21.82 28.99 11.69
N SER A 36 21.18 28.07 12.40
CA SER A 36 21.79 27.39 13.56
C SER A 36 22.99 26.54 13.11
N PRO A 37 24.01 26.33 13.95
CA PRO A 37 25.17 25.52 13.59
C PRO A 37 24.75 24.07 13.25
N PRO A 38 25.37 23.43 12.23
CA PRO A 38 24.92 22.15 11.72
C PRO A 38 25.13 21.01 12.74
N LYS A 39 24.02 20.42 13.20
CA LYS A 39 24.06 19.09 13.84
C LYS A 39 24.39 18.04 12.80
N LEU A 40 25.38 17.21 13.08
CA LEU A 40 25.68 16.00 12.31
C LEU A 40 24.45 15.08 12.32
N GLN A 41 23.90 14.77 11.15
CA GLN A 41 22.81 13.81 10.97
C GLN A 41 23.24 12.69 10.02
N ILE A 42 23.07 11.43 10.43
CA ILE A 42 23.01 10.33 9.47
C ILE A 42 21.60 10.32 8.87
N LYS A 43 21.51 10.49 7.56
CA LYS A 43 20.31 10.16 6.77
C LYS A 43 20.65 8.98 5.88
N THR A 44 19.75 7.99 5.81
CA THR A 44 19.84 6.94 4.79
C THR A 44 19.56 7.56 3.42
N LEU A 45 20.43 7.23 2.44
CA LEU A 45 20.56 7.87 1.12
C LEU A 45 21.08 9.33 1.13
N SER A 46 22.40 9.51 1.04
CA SER A 46 23.03 10.16 -0.13
C SER A 46 24.56 10.08 -0.09
N SER A 47 25.20 10.24 -1.26
CA SER A 47 26.63 10.24 -1.49
C SER A 47 27.29 11.61 -1.22
N ARG A 48 28.33 11.61 -0.38
CA ARG A 48 29.55 12.45 -0.50
C ARG A 48 30.58 12.08 0.58
N PRO A 49 31.73 11.48 0.22
CA PRO A 49 32.83 11.28 1.15
C PRO A 49 33.79 12.49 1.11
N ASP A 50 33.58 13.46 1.99
CA ASP A 50 34.58 14.51 2.28
C ASP A 50 35.69 13.96 3.20
N ALA A 51 36.38 12.90 2.76
CA ALA A 51 37.69 12.44 3.20
C ALA A 51 38.13 11.22 2.36
N GLY A 52 39.39 11.20 1.91
CA GLY A 52 39.99 10.09 1.13
C GLY A 52 40.29 8.84 1.96
N VAL A 53 39.28 8.24 2.58
CA VAL A 53 39.40 7.02 3.39
C VAL A 53 39.25 5.78 2.50
N SER A 54 40.26 4.91 2.51
CA SER A 54 40.15 3.58 1.87
C SER A 54 39.04 2.76 2.52
N LEU A 55 38.15 2.18 1.71
CA LEU A 55 37.05 1.33 2.19
C LEU A 55 37.54 0.12 3.01
N GLY A 56 38.79 -0.32 2.83
CA GLY A 56 39.42 -1.38 3.65
C GLY A 56 39.74 -0.99 5.10
N HIS A 57 39.50 0.27 5.49
CA HIS A 57 39.71 0.78 6.85
C HIS A 57 38.40 1.01 7.62
N ILE A 58 37.25 0.65 7.04
CA ILE A 58 35.93 0.81 7.64
C ILE A 58 35.52 -0.52 8.29
N THR A 59 35.32 -0.51 9.60
CA THR A 59 34.68 -1.60 10.34
C THR A 59 33.23 -1.21 10.64
N VAL A 60 32.29 -2.08 10.27
CA VAL A 60 30.86 -1.95 10.60
C VAL A 60 30.50 -3.00 11.64
N THR A 61 29.84 -2.58 12.73
CA THR A 61 29.39 -3.47 13.80
C THR A 61 27.87 -3.45 13.95
N LEU A 62 27.32 -4.59 14.38
CA LEU A 62 25.94 -4.73 14.85
C LEU A 62 25.99 -5.14 16.32
N ASN A 63 25.42 -4.33 17.21
CA ASN A 63 25.43 -4.55 18.66
C ASN A 63 26.85 -4.84 19.21
N GLY A 64 27.86 -4.15 18.67
CA GLY A 64 29.29 -4.34 19.01
C GLY A 64 30.00 -5.49 18.31
N LYS A 65 29.30 -6.36 17.57
CA LYS A 65 29.91 -7.46 16.78
C LYS A 65 30.23 -6.99 15.36
N ASP A 66 31.44 -7.25 14.88
CA ASP A 66 31.83 -6.98 13.48
C ASP A 66 30.94 -7.74 12.48
N VAL A 67 30.38 -7.00 11.52
CA VAL A 67 29.56 -7.47 10.40
C VAL A 67 30.05 -6.95 9.04
N THR A 68 31.26 -6.37 8.98
CA THR A 68 31.85 -5.77 7.78
C THR A 68 31.90 -6.74 6.61
N SER A 69 32.16 -8.02 6.87
CA SER A 69 32.19 -9.10 5.88
C SER A 69 30.85 -9.39 5.18
N GLN A 70 29.73 -8.87 5.70
CA GLN A 70 28.42 -8.95 5.06
C GLN A 70 28.20 -7.86 4.01
N LEU A 71 29.13 -6.90 3.92
CA LEU A 71 29.09 -5.77 3.00
C LEU A 71 30.14 -5.93 1.90
N LYS A 72 29.78 -5.56 0.67
CA LYS A 72 30.68 -5.48 -0.47
C LYS A 72 31.06 -4.03 -0.72
N ALA A 73 32.34 -3.77 -0.91
CA ALA A 73 32.82 -2.46 -1.34
C ALA A 73 32.40 -2.17 -2.79
N ASN A 74 31.91 -0.96 -3.04
CA ASN A 74 31.77 -0.40 -4.38
C ASN A 74 32.76 0.78 -4.54
N PRO A 75 33.91 0.58 -5.20
CA PRO A 75 34.88 1.63 -5.44
C PRO A 75 34.32 2.81 -6.24
N GLU A 76 33.44 2.56 -7.22
CA GLU A 76 32.86 3.61 -8.10
C GLU A 76 32.05 4.66 -7.32
N THR A 77 31.39 4.24 -6.24
CA THR A 77 30.57 5.11 -5.40
C THR A 77 31.14 5.33 -4.00
N ALA A 78 32.39 4.90 -3.77
CA ALA A 78 33.08 4.93 -2.47
C ALA A 78 32.19 4.51 -1.28
N SER A 79 31.50 3.37 -1.41
CA SER A 79 30.53 2.92 -0.41
C SER A 79 30.61 1.43 -0.10
N LEU A 80 30.11 1.03 1.08
CA LEU A 80 29.87 -0.36 1.44
C LEU A 80 28.37 -0.68 1.23
N ARG A 81 28.07 -1.79 0.57
CA ARG A 81 26.69 -2.22 0.25
C ARG A 81 26.50 -3.71 0.50
N GLY A 82 25.49 -4.07 1.27
CA GLY A 82 25.13 -5.46 1.55
C GLY A 82 23.78 -5.56 2.24
N VAL A 83 23.57 -6.65 2.96
CA VAL A 83 22.44 -6.90 3.88
C VAL A 83 23.07 -7.25 5.23
N VAL A 84 22.72 -6.52 6.28
CA VAL A 84 23.23 -6.80 7.63
C VAL A 84 22.22 -7.70 8.34
N GLY A 85 22.58 -8.97 8.48
CA GLY A 85 21.82 -9.99 9.18
C GLY A 85 22.13 -10.08 10.68
N GLY A 86 21.20 -10.64 11.44
CA GLY A 86 21.38 -10.99 12.85
C GLY A 86 20.83 -9.99 13.86
N LEU A 87 19.96 -9.07 13.44
CA LEU A 87 19.26 -8.16 14.33
C LEU A 87 18.35 -8.94 15.29
N VAL A 88 18.28 -8.52 16.56
CA VAL A 88 17.32 -9.03 17.55
C VAL A 88 16.04 -8.18 17.51
N PRO A 89 14.85 -8.67 17.92
CA PRO A 89 13.67 -7.81 18.01
C PRO A 89 13.91 -6.62 18.94
N GLY A 90 13.39 -5.44 18.57
CA GLY A 90 13.62 -4.18 19.28
C GLY A 90 14.86 -3.42 18.79
N ALA A 91 15.42 -2.58 19.65
CA ALA A 91 16.52 -1.69 19.31
C ALA A 91 17.84 -2.45 19.08
N ASN A 92 18.46 -2.20 17.94
CA ASN A 92 19.80 -2.63 17.58
C ASN A 92 20.67 -1.39 17.31
N THR A 93 21.98 -1.49 17.50
CA THR A 93 22.92 -0.41 17.18
C THR A 93 23.84 -0.85 16.05
N LEU A 94 23.77 -0.17 14.91
CA LEU A 94 24.78 -0.25 13.85
C LEU A 94 25.87 0.78 14.14
N GLY A 95 27.09 0.33 14.42
CA GLY A 95 28.27 1.19 14.54
C GLY A 95 29.10 1.18 13.27
N ALA A 96 29.74 2.30 12.93
CA ALA A 96 30.79 2.38 11.92
C ALA A 96 32.01 3.08 12.51
N GLU A 97 33.18 2.45 12.39
CA GLU A 97 34.48 2.95 12.83
C GLU A 97 35.46 2.99 11.66
N ILE A 98 36.25 4.07 11.57
CA ILE A 98 37.36 4.18 10.63
C ILE A 98 38.67 4.03 11.39
N VAL A 99 39.48 3.04 11.04
CA VAL A 99 40.80 2.75 11.63
C VAL A 99 41.90 3.08 10.61
N PRO A 100 42.63 4.20 10.74
CA PRO A 100 43.68 4.58 9.79
C PRO A 100 44.81 3.55 9.67
N ALA A 101 45.40 3.41 8.48
CA ALA A 101 46.53 2.51 8.23
C ALA A 101 47.77 2.82 9.07
N ASP A 102 48.03 4.10 9.33
CA ASP A 102 49.20 4.55 10.08
C ASP A 102 48.92 4.57 11.59
N ARG A 103 49.34 3.50 12.29
CA ARG A 103 49.26 3.38 13.75
C ARG A 103 50.29 4.24 14.50
N SER A 104 51.22 4.91 13.81
CA SER A 104 52.33 5.65 14.44
C SER A 104 51.97 7.10 14.81
N LYS A 105 50.83 7.61 14.34
CA LYS A 105 50.36 8.97 14.63
C LYS A 105 49.09 8.96 15.50
N PRO A 106 48.93 9.91 16.45
CA PRO A 106 47.71 10.03 17.24
C PRO A 106 46.57 10.60 16.38
N VAL A 107 45.95 9.74 15.56
CA VAL A 107 44.81 10.11 14.72
C VAL A 107 43.50 9.82 15.45
N LYS A 108 42.63 10.83 15.47
CA LYS A 108 41.30 10.78 16.09
C LYS A 108 40.44 9.71 15.40
N ARG A 109 40.02 8.67 16.12
CA ARG A 109 39.08 7.67 15.58
C ARG A 109 37.78 8.36 15.18
N ILE A 110 37.32 8.09 13.96
CA ILE A 110 36.00 8.53 13.51
C ILE A 110 35.06 7.36 13.75
N GLN A 111 34.16 7.53 14.71
CA GLN A 111 33.11 6.58 15.06
C GLN A 111 31.75 7.25 14.90
N THR A 112 30.77 6.49 14.47
CA THR A 112 29.37 6.91 14.46
C THR A 112 28.44 5.72 14.63
N SER A 113 27.20 5.97 15.04
CA SER A 113 26.23 4.91 15.31
C SER A 113 24.81 5.30 14.89
N LEU A 114 24.06 4.33 14.39
CA LEU A 114 22.64 4.43 14.09
C LEU A 114 21.87 3.37 14.89
N THR A 115 20.88 3.80 15.68
CA THR A 115 19.91 2.88 16.27
C THR A 115 18.89 2.48 15.21
N VAL A 116 18.68 1.17 15.05
CA VAL A 116 17.72 0.58 14.11
C VAL A 116 16.78 -0.31 14.90
N ASN A 117 15.46 -0.06 14.80
CA ASN A 117 14.46 -0.90 15.47
C ASN A 117 14.04 -2.04 14.55
N ASN A 118 14.15 -3.27 15.05
CA ASN A 118 13.72 -4.48 14.35
C ASN A 118 12.38 -4.98 14.90
N HIS A 119 11.55 -5.55 14.03
CA HIS A 119 10.17 -5.88 14.31
C HIS A 119 9.93 -7.40 14.23
N PRO A 120 8.94 -7.96 14.95
CA PRO A 120 8.59 -9.38 14.87
C PRO A 120 7.83 -9.70 13.58
N ILE A 121 7.78 -10.98 13.19
CA ILE A 121 7.03 -11.47 12.01
C ILE A 121 5.52 -11.16 12.06
N THR A 122 5.01 -10.95 13.27
CA THR A 122 3.63 -10.55 13.53
C THR A 122 3.34 -9.08 13.26
N GLY A 123 4.36 -8.25 12.99
CA GLY A 123 4.22 -6.79 12.97
C GLY A 123 3.73 -6.21 14.31
N PRO A 124 3.32 -4.93 14.35
CA PRO A 124 3.29 -3.97 13.24
C PRO A 124 4.63 -3.24 13.05
N ILE A 125 4.78 -2.47 11.97
CA ILE A 125 5.99 -1.67 11.67
C ILE A 125 5.67 -0.18 11.47
N LEU A 126 4.70 0.12 10.62
CA LEU A 126 4.31 1.45 10.11
C LEU A 126 2.83 1.76 10.41
N SER A 127 1.97 0.74 10.37
CA SER A 127 0.51 0.82 10.45
C SER A 127 -0.05 1.07 11.86
N GLY A 128 0.81 1.19 12.87
CA GLY A 128 0.45 1.38 14.27
C GLY A 128 -0.09 0.10 14.95
N PRO A 129 -0.61 0.19 16.20
CA PRO A 129 -1.07 -0.96 16.96
C PRO A 129 -2.07 -1.87 16.24
N HIS A 130 -1.97 -3.18 16.49
CA HIS A 130 -2.86 -4.18 15.90
C HIS A 130 -4.34 -3.92 16.16
N LEU A 131 -5.17 -4.25 15.17
CA LEU A 131 -6.62 -4.18 15.28
C LEU A 131 -7.13 -5.11 16.39
N THR A 132 -8.01 -4.59 17.25
CA THR A 132 -8.62 -5.29 18.38
C THR A 132 -10.11 -4.93 18.50
N PRO A 133 -11.01 -5.86 18.88
CA PRO A 133 -10.79 -7.31 19.07
C PRO A 133 -10.38 -7.99 17.75
N TYR A 134 -9.94 -9.25 17.75
CA TYR A 134 -9.61 -9.91 16.49
C TYR A 134 -9.69 -11.42 16.60
N GLU A 135 -10.23 -12.06 15.58
CA GLU A 135 -10.39 -13.52 15.53
C GLU A 135 -9.47 -14.19 14.50
N CYS A 136 -8.73 -15.20 14.96
CA CYS A 136 -7.88 -16.01 14.10
C CYS A 136 -8.71 -16.94 13.19
N ARG A 137 -8.15 -17.29 12.03
CA ARG A 137 -8.78 -18.12 10.99
C ARG A 137 -7.78 -19.14 10.38
N THR A 138 -6.75 -19.50 11.15
CA THR A 138 -5.69 -20.44 10.75
C THR A 138 -6.22 -21.85 10.53
N VAL A 139 -7.23 -22.26 11.31
CA VAL A 139 -7.85 -23.60 11.25
C VAL A 139 -8.66 -23.76 9.97
N GLU A 140 -9.54 -22.79 9.69
CA GLU A 140 -10.37 -22.69 8.49
C GLU A 140 -9.53 -22.61 7.22
N SER A 141 -8.32 -22.03 7.33
CA SER A 141 -7.31 -21.96 6.28
C SER A 141 -6.39 -23.20 6.20
N GLY A 142 -6.66 -24.27 6.96
CA GLY A 142 -5.90 -25.53 6.87
C GLY A 142 -4.44 -25.45 7.34
N LEU A 143 -4.13 -24.50 8.23
CA LEU A 143 -2.82 -24.32 8.88
C LEU A 143 -2.79 -24.78 10.35
N GLY A 144 -3.92 -25.24 10.90
CA GLY A 144 -4.05 -25.72 12.28
C GLY A 144 -4.37 -24.60 13.27
N GLN A 145 -4.24 -24.91 14.57
CA GLN A 145 -4.53 -23.95 15.64
C GLN A 145 -3.54 -22.77 15.61
N PRO A 146 -3.97 -21.55 15.96
CA PRO A 146 -3.07 -20.40 16.05
C PRO A 146 -2.07 -20.62 17.19
N LEU A 147 -0.81 -20.27 16.94
CA LEU A 147 0.30 -20.43 17.87
C LEU A 147 0.35 -19.33 18.95
N ASP A 148 -0.31 -18.19 18.69
CA ASP A 148 -0.33 -17.02 19.57
C ASP A 148 -1.57 -16.12 19.32
N VAL A 149 -1.68 -15.05 20.12
CA VAL A 149 -2.75 -14.02 20.00
C VAL A 149 -2.67 -13.17 18.74
N ASN A 150 -1.53 -13.18 18.04
CA ASN A 150 -1.34 -12.51 16.76
C ASN A 150 -1.78 -13.40 15.59
N CYS A 151 -2.36 -14.57 15.88
CA CYS A 151 -2.82 -15.54 14.90
C CYS A 151 -1.68 -16.13 14.06
N SER A 152 -0.48 -16.25 14.63
CA SER A 152 0.65 -16.92 13.97
C SER A 152 0.34 -18.38 13.67
N ALA A 153 0.81 -18.90 12.55
CA ALA A 153 0.69 -20.30 12.15
C ALA A 153 2.06 -20.91 11.82
N ALA A 154 2.17 -22.22 11.99
CA ALA A 154 3.33 -22.96 11.52
C ALA A 154 3.41 -22.93 9.99
N ARG A 155 4.62 -22.75 9.46
CA ARG A 155 4.86 -22.77 8.01
C ARG A 155 4.54 -24.16 7.45
N LYS A 156 3.71 -24.21 6.40
CA LYS A 156 3.28 -25.44 5.72
C LYS A 156 3.68 -25.40 4.26
N ILE A 157 4.35 -26.45 3.77
CA ILE A 157 4.70 -26.62 2.37
C ILE A 157 3.84 -27.71 1.76
N GLU A 158 3.19 -27.40 0.65
CA GLU A 158 2.32 -28.32 -0.07
C GLU A 158 2.75 -28.34 -1.55
N TYR A 159 2.73 -29.51 -2.17
CA TYR A 159 3.06 -29.70 -3.57
C TYR A 159 1.81 -30.06 -4.36
N PHE A 160 1.72 -29.51 -5.56
CA PHE A 160 0.65 -29.74 -6.51
C PHE A 160 1.25 -29.97 -7.90
N TYR A 161 0.50 -30.60 -8.80
CA TYR A 161 0.87 -30.71 -10.20
C TYR A 161 -0.31 -30.39 -11.11
N ARG A 162 -0.01 -29.93 -12.32
CA ARG A 162 -1.01 -29.77 -13.38
C ARG A 162 -1.20 -31.11 -14.08
N ALA A 163 -2.43 -31.59 -14.10
CA ALA A 163 -2.85 -32.78 -14.81
C ALA A 163 -3.27 -32.46 -16.26
N SER A 164 -3.26 -33.48 -17.13
CA SER A 164 -3.67 -33.40 -18.54
C SER A 164 -5.11 -32.93 -18.75
N ASN A 165 -5.98 -33.10 -17.75
CA ASN A 165 -7.35 -32.57 -17.73
C ASN A 165 -7.45 -31.07 -17.37
N ASN A 166 -6.33 -30.34 -17.37
CA ASN A 166 -6.23 -28.93 -16.99
C ASN A 166 -6.61 -28.57 -15.54
N THR A 167 -6.65 -29.54 -14.62
CA THR A 167 -6.80 -29.29 -13.18
C THR A 167 -5.45 -29.32 -12.45
N PHE A 168 -5.37 -28.68 -11.28
CA PHE A 168 -4.28 -28.93 -10.34
C PHE A 168 -4.70 -30.00 -9.33
N LYS A 169 -3.80 -30.94 -9.04
CA LYS A 169 -4.01 -32.04 -8.08
C LYS A 169 -2.86 -32.05 -7.05
N PRO A 170 -3.06 -32.53 -5.81
CA PRO A 170 -1.97 -32.71 -4.85
C PRO A 170 -0.89 -33.65 -5.39
N LEU A 171 0.36 -33.40 -5.01
CA LEU A 171 1.53 -34.24 -5.32
C LEU A 171 2.24 -34.61 -4.01
N ASP A 172 2.55 -35.89 -3.82
CA ASP A 172 3.58 -36.29 -2.86
C ASP A 172 4.96 -35.96 -3.46
N PRO A 173 5.75 -35.04 -2.87
CA PRO A 173 7.06 -34.69 -3.41
C PRO A 173 8.04 -35.88 -3.45
N ASN A 174 7.88 -36.84 -2.53
CA ASN A 174 8.72 -38.04 -2.38
C ASN A 174 8.20 -39.25 -3.20
N GLY A 175 6.98 -39.17 -3.71
CA GLY A 175 6.33 -40.24 -4.46
C GLY A 175 6.73 -40.29 -5.94
N PRO A 176 6.36 -41.39 -6.66
CA PRO A 176 6.52 -41.48 -8.10
C PRO A 176 5.72 -40.38 -8.80
N ARG A 177 6.23 -39.89 -9.94
CA ARG A 177 5.55 -38.84 -10.71
C ARG A 177 4.25 -39.39 -11.35
N PRO A 178 3.10 -38.71 -11.21
CA PRO A 178 1.83 -39.16 -11.80
C PRO A 178 1.89 -39.26 -13.34
N ALA A 179 1.24 -40.27 -13.90
CA ALA A 179 1.24 -40.52 -15.35
C ALA A 179 0.50 -39.43 -16.17
N ASP A 180 -0.40 -38.65 -15.55
CA ASP A 180 -1.12 -37.54 -16.17
C ASP A 180 -0.48 -36.16 -15.92
N LEU A 181 0.73 -36.13 -15.34
CA LEU A 181 1.54 -34.91 -15.17
C LEU A 181 1.91 -34.30 -16.53
N VAL A 182 1.52 -33.04 -16.74
CA VAL A 182 1.95 -32.28 -17.94
C VAL A 182 3.19 -31.42 -17.66
N THR A 183 3.86 -31.02 -18.74
CA THR A 183 4.91 -29.99 -18.72
C THR A 183 4.33 -28.59 -18.97
N THR A 184 5.14 -27.56 -18.76
CA THR A 184 4.83 -26.19 -19.18
C THR A 184 6.08 -25.49 -19.70
N THR A 185 5.89 -24.57 -20.66
CA THR A 185 6.96 -23.79 -21.28
C THR A 185 6.85 -22.35 -20.84
N THR A 186 7.83 -21.91 -20.05
CA THR A 186 7.89 -20.56 -19.48
C THR A 186 8.14 -19.48 -20.52
N ASN A 187 7.89 -18.21 -20.19
CA ASN A 187 8.20 -17.07 -21.07
C ASN A 187 9.69 -16.98 -21.46
N ASP A 188 10.57 -17.59 -20.67
CA ASP A 188 12.02 -17.64 -20.89
C ASP A 188 12.42 -18.93 -21.64
N ARG A 189 11.46 -19.57 -22.31
CA ARG A 189 11.57 -20.78 -23.16
C ARG A 189 12.08 -22.04 -22.47
N ARG A 190 12.04 -22.10 -21.14
CA ARG A 190 12.34 -23.34 -20.40
C ARG A 190 11.09 -24.21 -20.30
N THR A 191 11.21 -25.46 -20.74
CA THR A 191 10.21 -26.51 -20.53
C THR A 191 10.53 -27.26 -19.24
N VAL A 192 9.56 -27.37 -18.34
CA VAL A 192 9.70 -28.08 -17.05
C VAL A 192 8.45 -28.91 -16.75
N PRO A 193 8.52 -29.95 -15.90
CA PRO A 193 7.34 -30.55 -15.30
C PRO A 193 6.49 -29.46 -14.62
N TYR A 194 5.18 -29.46 -14.83
CA TYR A 194 4.29 -28.44 -14.25
C TYR A 194 3.91 -28.82 -12.81
N ILE A 195 4.94 -28.88 -11.97
CA ILE A 195 4.85 -29.08 -10.53
C ILE A 195 4.96 -27.70 -9.85
N VAL A 196 4.11 -27.47 -8.86
CA VAL A 196 3.97 -26.20 -8.14
C VAL A 196 4.13 -26.47 -6.65
N ARG A 197 5.07 -25.77 -6.04
CA ARG A 197 5.25 -25.72 -4.58
C ARG A 197 4.52 -24.51 -4.03
N VAL A 198 3.71 -24.70 -2.99
CA VAL A 198 3.03 -23.62 -2.26
C VAL A 198 3.63 -23.51 -0.85
N ASP A 199 4.22 -22.34 -0.55
CA ASP A 199 4.60 -21.94 0.81
C ASP A 199 3.44 -21.23 1.47
N SER A 200 3.01 -21.72 2.63
CA SER A 200 1.94 -21.13 3.42
C SER A 200 2.41 -20.81 4.83
N GLY A 201 1.91 -19.73 5.40
CA GLY A 201 2.19 -19.33 6.77
C GLY A 201 1.51 -18.00 7.08
N THR A 202 2.00 -17.31 8.11
CA THR A 202 1.44 -16.03 8.55
C THR A 202 2.50 -14.95 8.68
N ILE A 203 2.14 -13.71 8.33
CA ILE A 203 2.99 -12.53 8.44
C ILE A 203 2.10 -11.30 8.61
N ASN A 204 2.45 -10.40 9.54
CA ASN A 204 1.59 -9.29 9.95
C ASN A 204 0.13 -9.69 10.26
N ARG A 205 -0.04 -10.81 11.00
CA ARG A 205 -1.33 -11.51 11.24
C ARG A 205 -2.04 -12.05 9.99
N SER A 206 -1.65 -11.66 8.77
CA SER A 206 -2.22 -12.16 7.52
C SER A 206 -1.80 -13.60 7.20
N ILE A 207 -2.67 -14.38 6.56
CA ILE A 207 -2.33 -15.70 6.01
C ILE A 207 -1.87 -15.53 4.56
N TYR A 208 -0.61 -15.90 4.29
CA TYR A 208 -0.01 -15.83 2.96
C TYR A 208 0.04 -17.19 2.28
N ARG A 209 0.01 -17.19 0.95
CA ARG A 209 0.36 -18.34 0.08
C ARG A 209 1.26 -17.86 -1.05
N ILE A 210 2.40 -18.52 -1.25
CA ILE A 210 3.35 -18.23 -2.34
C ILE A 210 3.53 -19.51 -3.16
N ALA A 211 3.00 -19.50 -4.39
CA ALA A 211 3.16 -20.58 -5.36
C ALA A 211 4.33 -20.30 -6.30
N ILE A 212 5.12 -21.34 -6.60
CA ILE A 212 6.27 -21.27 -7.51
C ILE A 212 6.44 -22.59 -8.26
N LEU A 213 6.88 -22.55 -9.53
CA LEU A 213 7.27 -23.77 -10.24
C LEU A 213 8.49 -24.39 -9.56
N ASP A 214 8.36 -25.64 -9.17
CA ASP A 214 9.40 -26.38 -8.45
C ASP A 214 9.28 -27.88 -8.71
N ASP A 215 10.40 -28.53 -9.03
CA ASP A 215 10.47 -29.99 -9.12
C ASP A 215 11.28 -30.51 -7.91
N PRO A 216 10.66 -31.17 -6.92
CA PRO A 216 11.35 -31.61 -5.71
C PRO A 216 12.40 -32.70 -5.95
N ALA A 217 12.51 -33.26 -7.16
CA ALA A 217 13.64 -34.13 -7.54
C ALA A 217 14.91 -33.35 -7.90
N HIS A 218 14.79 -32.04 -8.15
CA HIS A 218 15.87 -31.17 -8.65
C HIS A 218 16.09 -29.90 -7.83
N SER A 219 15.25 -29.59 -6.83
CA SER A 219 15.49 -28.49 -5.90
C SER A 219 16.25 -28.93 -4.65
N VAL A 220 17.12 -28.05 -4.18
CA VAL A 220 17.92 -28.29 -2.96
C VAL A 220 17.03 -28.06 -1.75
N ALA A 221 17.01 -28.99 -0.80
CA ALA A 221 16.17 -28.89 0.40
C ALA A 221 16.45 -27.58 1.15
N ALA A 222 15.38 -26.84 1.49
CA ALA A 222 15.49 -25.59 2.23
C ALA A 222 16.04 -25.84 3.63
N ALA A 223 16.94 -24.98 4.12
CA ALA A 223 17.19 -24.91 5.55
C ALA A 223 15.87 -24.59 6.28
N PRO A 224 15.56 -25.25 7.42
CA PRO A 224 14.39 -24.88 8.21
C PRO A 224 14.51 -23.41 8.64
N PRO A 225 13.42 -22.63 8.63
CA PRO A 225 13.49 -21.27 9.16
C PRO A 225 13.89 -21.33 10.64
N PRO A 226 14.70 -20.40 11.16
CA PRO A 226 14.95 -20.31 12.59
C PRO A 226 13.62 -20.09 13.31
N GLN A 227 13.23 -21.05 14.14
CA GLN A 227 12.02 -20.97 14.94
C GLN A 227 12.14 -19.79 15.92
N GLY A 228 11.13 -18.92 15.97
CA GLY A 228 11.00 -17.88 17.00
C GLY A 228 12.07 -16.77 17.00
N ARG A 229 12.58 -16.35 15.83
CA ARG A 229 13.47 -15.17 15.73
C ARG A 229 12.86 -14.10 14.83
N ALA A 230 13.05 -12.83 15.22
CA ALA A 230 12.61 -11.66 14.47
C ALA A 230 13.32 -11.57 13.10
N PHE A 231 12.76 -10.74 12.20
CA PHE A 231 13.32 -10.55 10.87
C PHE A 231 14.81 -10.21 10.94
N THR A 232 15.59 -10.79 10.04
CA THR A 232 17.03 -10.58 10.05
C THR A 232 17.48 -9.37 9.25
N THR A 233 16.59 -8.77 8.47
CA THR A 233 16.89 -7.68 7.55
C THR A 233 16.04 -6.45 7.89
N LEU A 234 16.57 -5.25 7.62
CA LEU A 234 15.73 -4.06 7.44
C LEU A 234 15.96 -3.48 6.05
N LEU A 235 14.83 -3.27 5.36
CA LEU A 235 14.60 -2.27 4.32
C LEU A 235 15.69 -2.06 3.25
N ARG A 236 15.38 -2.47 2.01
CA ARG A 236 16.05 -1.95 0.81
C ARG A 236 15.07 -1.57 -0.30
N LEU A 237 14.52 -0.36 -0.23
CA LEU A 237 13.73 0.27 -1.30
C LEU A 237 14.65 0.98 -2.32
N ALA A 238 15.56 0.24 -2.95
CA ALA A 238 16.37 0.75 -4.07
C ALA A 238 16.85 -0.40 -4.98
N PRO A 239 16.46 -0.43 -6.27
CA PRO A 239 16.90 -1.48 -7.18
C PRO A 239 18.42 -1.41 -7.40
N ASN A 240 19.08 -2.57 -7.33
CA ASN A 240 20.41 -2.75 -7.92
C ASN A 240 20.33 -3.91 -8.92
N PRO A 241 20.39 -3.64 -10.24
CA PRO A 241 20.22 -4.68 -11.25
C PRO A 241 21.40 -5.67 -11.34
N LYS A 242 22.48 -5.51 -10.56
CA LYS A 242 23.72 -6.31 -10.70
C LYS A 242 24.22 -7.06 -9.46
N ALA A 243 23.56 -7.00 -8.30
CA ALA A 243 24.05 -7.65 -7.07
C ALA A 243 23.17 -8.82 -6.62
N ALA A 244 23.76 -10.02 -6.58
CA ALA A 244 23.26 -11.12 -5.75
C ALA A 244 23.70 -10.87 -4.31
N ASP A 245 22.75 -10.49 -3.46
CA ASP A 245 22.93 -10.23 -2.03
C ASP A 245 22.16 -11.29 -1.23
N ALA A 246 22.83 -11.84 -0.21
CA ALA A 246 22.49 -13.04 0.57
C ALA A 246 22.31 -14.34 -0.26
N PRO A 247 22.89 -15.49 0.15
CA PRO A 247 22.52 -16.77 -0.43
C PRO A 247 21.07 -17.09 -0.04
N PRO A 248 20.17 -17.41 -0.98
CA PRO A 248 18.77 -17.69 -0.65
C PRO A 248 18.68 -18.95 0.23
N GLN A 249 17.77 -18.94 1.22
CA GLN A 249 17.54 -20.12 2.07
C GLN A 249 17.03 -21.34 1.28
N TRP A 250 16.53 -21.12 0.08
CA TRP A 250 16.08 -22.14 -0.86
C TRP A 250 16.28 -21.66 -2.30
N THR A 251 16.94 -22.47 -3.13
CA THR A 251 17.12 -22.18 -4.56
C THR A 251 15.94 -22.76 -5.35
N PRO A 252 15.11 -21.94 -6.02
CA PRO A 252 13.98 -22.46 -6.79
C PRO A 252 14.42 -23.29 -7.98
N GLY A 253 13.60 -24.29 -8.35
CA GLY A 253 13.80 -25.06 -9.58
C GLY A 253 13.85 -24.19 -10.84
N PRO A 254 14.38 -24.72 -11.96
CA PRO A 254 14.68 -23.94 -13.17
C PRO A 254 13.46 -23.29 -13.84
N GLY A 255 12.23 -23.67 -13.46
CA GLY A 255 10.99 -23.09 -13.95
C GLY A 255 10.73 -21.65 -13.49
N TRP A 256 11.35 -21.19 -12.40
CA TRP A 256 11.18 -19.79 -11.99
C TRP A 256 12.05 -18.84 -12.81
N ASN A 257 11.42 -17.83 -13.42
CA ASN A 257 12.08 -16.82 -14.27
C ASN A 257 12.43 -15.52 -13.52
N ARG A 258 12.52 -15.59 -12.18
CA ARG A 258 12.74 -14.46 -11.27
C ARG A 258 11.66 -13.38 -11.29
N LYS A 259 10.42 -13.68 -11.69
CA LYS A 259 9.31 -12.70 -11.67
C LYS A 259 8.32 -13.09 -10.58
N LEU A 260 7.73 -12.09 -9.93
CA LEU A 260 6.71 -12.26 -8.91
C LEU A 260 5.45 -11.50 -9.34
N ALA A 261 4.30 -12.16 -9.27
CA ALA A 261 3.00 -11.53 -9.42
C ALA A 261 2.24 -11.61 -8.08
N VAL A 262 1.65 -10.51 -7.65
CA VAL A 262 0.92 -10.38 -6.39
C VAL A 262 -0.54 -10.11 -6.69
N SER A 263 -1.42 -10.92 -6.11
CA SER A 263 -2.87 -10.76 -6.21
C SER A 263 -3.38 -9.75 -5.20
N PHE A 264 -4.21 -8.82 -5.67
CA PHE A 264 -4.95 -7.88 -4.82
C PHE A 264 -6.46 -8.11 -4.97
N GLY A 265 -7.12 -8.51 -3.89
CA GLY A 265 -8.56 -8.81 -3.87
C GLY A 265 -9.44 -7.56 -3.81
N GLY A 266 -10.64 -7.67 -4.41
CA GLY A 266 -11.63 -6.59 -4.49
C GLY A 266 -12.35 -6.26 -3.17
N GLY A 267 -13.42 -5.47 -3.30
CA GLY A 267 -14.25 -4.99 -2.19
C GLY A 267 -13.63 -3.85 -1.38
N ALA A 268 -14.23 -3.52 -0.24
CA ALA A 268 -13.72 -2.55 0.74
C ALA A 268 -14.41 -2.87 2.08
N GLY A 269 -13.66 -3.40 3.05
CA GLY A 269 -14.24 -4.02 4.24
C GLY A 269 -13.65 -3.54 5.56
N THR A 270 -14.30 -3.98 6.64
CA THR A 270 -14.11 -3.48 8.00
C THR A 270 -14.09 -4.63 9.01
N GLN A 271 -13.52 -5.76 8.59
CA GLN A 271 -13.54 -6.99 9.37
C GLN A 271 -12.59 -6.92 10.58
N TYR A 272 -12.84 -7.74 11.58
CA TYR A 272 -12.00 -7.90 12.77
C TYR A 272 -11.56 -9.37 12.89
N ASN A 273 -11.09 -9.94 11.78
CA ASN A 273 -10.61 -11.32 11.72
C ASN A 273 -9.46 -11.46 10.70
N GLN A 274 -8.79 -12.61 10.72
CA GLN A 274 -7.62 -12.92 9.89
C GLN A 274 -7.90 -13.15 8.40
N GLY A 275 -9.17 -13.32 8.01
CA GLY A 275 -9.58 -13.76 6.67
C GLY A 275 -9.28 -15.23 6.42
N VAL A 276 -9.84 -15.80 5.36
CA VAL A 276 -9.63 -17.22 4.98
C VAL A 276 -9.08 -17.31 3.56
N ASN A 277 -8.02 -18.09 3.36
CA ASN A 277 -7.60 -18.54 2.04
C ASN A 277 -7.06 -19.98 2.10
N GLN A 278 -7.06 -20.68 0.97
CA GLN A 278 -6.53 -22.04 0.83
C GLN A 278 -5.28 -22.04 -0.03
N ALA A 279 -4.40 -23.03 0.15
CA ALA A 279 -3.19 -23.20 -0.67
C ALA A 279 -3.49 -23.28 -2.18
N THR A 280 -4.63 -23.89 -2.54
CA THR A 280 -5.12 -23.97 -3.92
C THR A 280 -5.42 -22.61 -4.56
N GLY A 281 -5.72 -21.58 -3.75
CA GLY A 281 -5.95 -20.22 -4.25
C GLY A 281 -4.72 -19.57 -4.88
N ALA A 282 -3.51 -20.05 -4.57
CA ALA A 282 -2.27 -19.59 -5.18
C ALA A 282 -1.95 -20.30 -6.52
N LEU A 283 -2.73 -21.31 -6.94
CA LEU A 283 -2.46 -22.11 -8.13
C LEU A 283 -2.93 -21.40 -9.43
N ASN A 284 -2.43 -20.19 -9.65
CA ASN A 284 -2.79 -19.37 -10.79
C ASN A 284 -2.05 -19.83 -12.06
N HIS A 285 -2.78 -20.51 -12.96
CA HIS A 285 -2.22 -21.04 -14.20
C HIS A 285 -1.59 -19.95 -15.10
N VAL A 286 -2.16 -18.74 -15.16
CA VAL A 286 -1.71 -17.67 -16.07
C VAL A 286 -0.29 -17.23 -15.71
N TYR A 287 -0.01 -17.00 -14.42
CA TYR A 287 1.32 -16.60 -13.96
C TYR A 287 2.30 -17.79 -13.86
N LEU A 288 1.87 -18.92 -13.30
CA LEU A 288 2.74 -20.06 -13.05
C LEU A 288 3.27 -20.71 -14.34
N SER A 289 2.41 -20.92 -15.35
CA SER A 289 2.84 -21.49 -16.66
C SER A 289 3.91 -20.64 -17.34
N ARG A 290 3.87 -19.33 -17.12
CA ARG A 290 4.81 -18.35 -17.69
C ARG A 290 6.13 -18.27 -16.90
N GLY A 291 6.24 -18.98 -15.78
CA GLY A 291 7.42 -19.04 -14.91
C GLY A 291 7.47 -18.01 -13.79
N PHE A 292 6.38 -17.25 -13.56
CA PHE A 292 6.30 -16.33 -12.43
C PHE A 292 6.04 -17.12 -11.14
N ALA A 293 6.53 -16.62 -10.01
CA ALA A 293 5.94 -16.93 -8.72
C ALA A 293 4.64 -16.13 -8.55
N PHE A 294 3.65 -16.68 -7.86
CA PHE A 294 2.37 -16.04 -7.60
C PHE A 294 2.07 -16.00 -6.10
N MET A 295 1.72 -14.82 -5.58
CA MET A 295 1.47 -14.59 -4.16
C MET A 295 0.03 -14.12 -3.93
N ILE A 296 -0.64 -14.74 -2.96
CA ILE A 296 -1.90 -14.25 -2.38
C ILE A 296 -1.74 -14.08 -0.86
N SER A 297 -2.54 -13.20 -0.27
CA SER A 297 -2.52 -12.89 1.16
C SER A 297 -3.93 -12.46 1.58
N THR A 298 -4.39 -12.83 2.78
CA THR A 298 -5.73 -12.43 3.26
C THR A 298 -5.84 -10.92 3.48
N GLU A 299 -4.79 -10.28 3.96
CA GLU A 299 -4.72 -8.82 4.11
C GLU A 299 -4.74 -8.09 2.76
N LEU A 300 -4.14 -8.67 1.72
CA LEU A 300 -4.15 -8.10 0.37
C LEU A 300 -5.51 -8.26 -0.35
N VAL A 301 -6.58 -8.51 0.39
CA VAL A 301 -7.97 -8.44 -0.06
C VAL A 301 -8.59 -7.20 0.57
N ASN A 302 -9.01 -6.22 -0.22
CA ASN A 302 -9.50 -4.96 0.33
C ASN A 302 -10.83 -5.10 1.07
N GLN A 303 -11.59 -6.18 0.80
CA GLN A 303 -12.75 -6.60 1.59
C GLN A 303 -12.40 -7.11 3.00
N GLN A 304 -11.13 -7.40 3.31
CA GLN A 304 -10.69 -7.74 4.65
C GLN A 304 -10.63 -6.45 5.49
N HIS A 305 -9.67 -5.58 5.18
CA HIS A 305 -9.55 -4.24 5.77
C HIS A 305 -9.32 -3.21 4.67
N GLY A 306 -10.11 -2.14 4.62
CA GLY A 306 -9.95 -1.03 3.67
C GLY A 306 -8.80 -0.08 4.03
N ASN A 307 -7.60 -0.59 4.33
CA ASN A 307 -6.47 0.16 4.87
C ASN A 307 -5.16 -0.09 4.10
N ALA A 308 -4.86 0.80 3.14
CA ALA A 308 -3.66 0.72 2.29
C ALA A 308 -2.32 0.82 3.04
N VAL A 309 -2.29 1.40 4.24
CA VAL A 309 -1.09 1.49 5.09
C VAL A 309 -0.76 0.11 5.69
N LEU A 310 -1.77 -0.58 6.24
CA LEU A 310 -1.64 -1.95 6.76
C LEU A 310 -1.35 -2.96 5.63
N GLN A 311 -2.01 -2.81 4.49
CA GLN A 311 -1.80 -3.65 3.31
C GLN A 311 -0.40 -3.45 2.72
N GLY A 312 0.07 -2.20 2.62
CA GLY A 312 1.40 -1.86 2.12
C GLY A 312 2.52 -2.34 3.05
N GLU A 313 2.36 -2.22 4.37
CA GLU A 313 3.25 -2.85 5.35
C GLU A 313 3.29 -4.38 5.17
N THR A 314 2.13 -5.02 5.03
CA THR A 314 2.05 -6.47 4.86
C THR A 314 2.70 -6.92 3.54
N LEU A 315 2.54 -6.15 2.46
CA LEU A 315 3.23 -6.37 1.19
C LEU A 315 4.75 -6.18 1.33
N MET A 316 5.21 -5.18 2.06
CA MET A 316 6.63 -4.93 2.33
C MET A 316 7.25 -6.13 3.05
N MET A 317 6.63 -6.58 4.14
CA MET A 317 7.07 -7.75 4.91
C MET A 317 7.03 -9.04 4.07
N LEU A 318 6.00 -9.22 3.23
CA LEU A 318 5.89 -10.35 2.31
C LEU A 318 6.97 -10.33 1.21
N LYS A 319 7.28 -9.16 0.65
CA LYS A 319 8.33 -8.99 -0.36
C LYS A 319 9.70 -9.25 0.24
N GLU A 320 9.95 -8.81 1.48
CA GLU A 320 11.17 -9.13 2.22
C GLU A 320 11.30 -10.64 2.48
N TYR A 321 10.27 -11.27 3.07
CA TYR A 321 10.22 -12.72 3.28
C TYR A 321 10.47 -13.49 1.97
N PHE A 322 9.88 -13.01 0.86
CA PHE A 322 10.11 -13.60 -0.45
C PHE A 322 11.59 -13.48 -0.87
N ILE A 323 12.19 -12.29 -0.74
CA ILE A 323 13.58 -12.04 -1.14
C ILE A 323 14.57 -12.87 -0.31
N GLU A 324 14.42 -12.93 1.02
CA GLU A 324 15.29 -13.73 1.90
C GLU A 324 15.18 -15.24 1.60
N ARG A 325 13.99 -15.72 1.22
CA ARG A 325 13.74 -17.15 1.00
C ARG A 325 14.12 -17.62 -0.40
N TYR A 326 13.68 -16.89 -1.42
CA TYR A 326 13.70 -17.27 -2.85
C TYR A 326 14.73 -16.50 -3.67
N GLY A 327 15.24 -15.38 -3.15
CA GLY A 327 16.09 -14.44 -3.86
C GLY A 327 15.30 -13.29 -4.53
N LEU A 328 16.03 -12.24 -4.90
CA LEU A 328 15.46 -10.99 -5.44
C LEU A 328 14.72 -11.19 -6.77
N PRO A 329 13.42 -10.83 -6.88
CA PRO A 329 12.73 -10.74 -8.16
C PRO A 329 13.37 -9.71 -9.10
N ARG A 330 13.32 -9.97 -10.41
CA ARG A 330 13.59 -9.00 -11.47
C ARG A 330 12.46 -7.96 -11.56
N TRP A 331 11.22 -8.41 -11.36
CA TRP A 331 10.01 -7.59 -11.36
C TRP A 331 8.99 -8.17 -10.38
N THR A 332 8.24 -7.29 -9.71
CA THR A 332 7.11 -7.56 -8.82
C THR A 332 5.88 -6.84 -9.38
N VAL A 333 4.95 -7.56 -9.99
CA VAL A 333 3.75 -6.96 -10.61
C VAL A 333 2.52 -7.14 -9.74
N GLY A 334 1.71 -6.09 -9.62
CA GLY A 334 0.38 -6.18 -9.00
C GLY A 334 -0.67 -6.60 -10.02
N SER A 335 -1.69 -7.32 -9.56
CA SER A 335 -2.85 -7.71 -10.39
C SER A 335 -4.11 -7.82 -9.53
N GLY A 336 -5.20 -7.21 -9.97
CA GLY A 336 -6.46 -7.15 -9.21
C GLY A 336 -7.34 -5.99 -9.64
N GLY A 337 -8.63 -6.05 -9.32
CA GLY A 337 -9.60 -5.02 -9.71
C GLY A 337 -10.57 -4.61 -8.61
N SER A 338 -11.34 -3.54 -8.83
CA SER A 338 -12.16 -2.90 -7.80
C SER A 338 -11.28 -2.53 -6.60
N GLY A 339 -11.57 -3.03 -5.40
CA GLY A 339 -10.67 -2.95 -4.24
C GLY A 339 -9.22 -3.36 -4.50
N GLY A 340 -8.98 -4.29 -5.42
CA GLY A 340 -7.64 -4.68 -5.83
C GLY A 340 -6.89 -3.60 -6.61
N ALA A 341 -7.61 -2.75 -7.35
CA ALA A 341 -7.04 -1.58 -8.00
C ALA A 341 -6.76 -0.47 -6.98
N ILE A 342 -7.67 -0.22 -6.02
CA ILE A 342 -7.45 0.71 -4.90
C ILE A 342 -6.12 0.40 -4.20
N GLN A 343 -5.94 -0.86 -3.80
CA GLN A 343 -4.71 -1.33 -3.15
C GLN A 343 -3.46 -1.07 -4.00
N GLN A 344 -3.45 -1.54 -5.25
CA GLN A 344 -2.30 -1.36 -6.15
C GLN A 344 -1.89 0.10 -6.31
N LEU A 345 -2.88 0.99 -6.47
CA LEU A 345 -2.65 2.41 -6.70
C LEU A 345 -2.13 3.10 -5.43
N LEU A 346 -2.86 2.99 -4.31
CA LEU A 346 -2.46 3.63 -3.04
C LEU A 346 -1.14 3.06 -2.49
N ILE A 347 -0.96 1.73 -2.47
CA ILE A 347 0.28 1.13 -1.97
C ILE A 347 1.50 1.58 -2.79
N THR A 348 1.34 1.78 -4.11
CA THR A 348 2.44 2.26 -4.97
C THR A 348 2.73 3.74 -4.78
N GLU A 349 1.71 4.56 -4.53
CA GLU A 349 1.89 5.98 -4.19
C GLU A 349 2.63 6.14 -2.86
N ILE A 350 2.13 5.47 -1.81
CA ILE A 350 2.61 5.56 -0.43
C ILE A 350 3.99 4.88 -0.25
N TYR A 351 4.22 3.74 -0.92
CA TYR A 351 5.42 2.90 -0.75
C TYR A 351 6.14 2.60 -2.08
N PRO A 352 6.87 3.58 -2.64
CA PRO A 352 7.63 3.40 -3.87
C PRO A 352 8.61 2.21 -3.80
N GLY A 353 8.62 1.38 -4.85
CA GLY A 353 9.52 0.21 -4.96
C GLY A 353 8.96 -1.11 -4.40
N LEU A 354 7.76 -1.13 -3.81
CA LEU A 354 7.08 -2.40 -3.50
C LEU A 354 6.56 -3.11 -4.77
N LEU A 355 6.06 -2.35 -5.75
CA LEU A 355 5.62 -2.86 -7.06
C LEU A 355 6.41 -2.20 -8.19
N ASP A 356 6.74 -2.99 -9.20
CA ASP A 356 7.51 -2.60 -10.39
C ASP A 356 6.61 -2.43 -11.65
N GLY A 357 5.32 -2.74 -11.52
CA GLY A 357 4.29 -2.56 -12.55
C GLY A 357 2.90 -2.97 -12.05
N LEU A 358 1.85 -2.28 -12.49
CA LEU A 358 0.48 -2.50 -12.03
C LEU A 358 -0.41 -3.02 -13.15
N GLN A 359 -1.33 -3.93 -12.82
CA GLN A 359 -2.36 -4.45 -13.73
C GLN A 359 -3.76 -4.26 -13.11
N PRO A 360 -4.21 -3.00 -12.87
CA PRO A 360 -5.49 -2.73 -12.27
C PRO A 360 -6.62 -2.89 -13.30
N SER A 361 -7.79 -3.33 -12.83
CA SER A 361 -9.05 -3.28 -13.57
C SER A 361 -10.17 -2.72 -12.70
N LEU A 362 -11.25 -2.25 -13.33
CA LEU A 362 -12.45 -1.77 -12.62
C LEU A 362 -12.07 -0.75 -11.52
N SER A 363 -11.34 0.30 -11.89
CA SER A 363 -10.48 1.03 -10.95
C SER A 363 -11.11 2.30 -10.37
N PHE A 364 -11.04 2.42 -9.05
CA PHE A 364 -11.51 3.58 -8.29
C PHE A 364 -10.37 4.18 -7.46
N PRO A 365 -9.46 5.00 -8.03
CA PRO A 365 -8.34 5.58 -7.29
C PRO A 365 -8.78 6.28 -5.99
N ASP A 366 -9.89 7.02 -6.04
CA ASP A 366 -10.44 7.80 -4.92
C ASP A 366 -11.91 7.42 -4.60
N SER A 367 -12.15 6.17 -4.21
CA SER A 367 -13.51 5.63 -4.06
C SER A 367 -14.32 6.20 -2.87
N THR A 368 -13.65 6.61 -1.79
CA THR A 368 -14.32 6.68 -0.47
C THR A 368 -15.35 7.82 -0.34
N MET A 369 -15.05 9.03 -0.82
CA MET A 369 -15.95 10.18 -0.64
C MET A 369 -17.22 10.07 -1.49
N HIS A 370 -17.10 9.90 -2.81
CA HIS A 370 -18.25 9.84 -3.72
C HIS A 370 -19.22 8.68 -3.42
N THR A 371 -18.70 7.54 -2.98
CA THR A 371 -19.52 6.40 -2.53
C THR A 371 -20.43 6.77 -1.35
N SER A 372 -19.94 7.62 -0.43
CA SER A 372 -20.71 8.04 0.74
C SER A 372 -21.83 9.02 0.38
N ASP A 373 -21.60 9.91 -0.60
CA ASP A 373 -22.60 10.85 -1.11
C ASP A 373 -23.77 10.15 -1.81
N CYS A 374 -23.53 9.01 -2.47
CA CYS A 374 -24.62 8.19 -3.01
C CYS A 374 -25.60 7.73 -1.91
N GLY A 375 -25.16 7.52 -0.67
CA GLY A 375 -26.05 7.25 0.45
C GLY A 375 -26.95 8.44 0.80
N LEU A 376 -26.42 9.66 0.74
CA LEU A 376 -27.17 10.90 0.96
C LEU A 376 -28.21 11.11 -0.15
N PHE A 377 -27.81 10.95 -1.41
CA PHE A 377 -28.71 11.01 -2.56
C PHE A 377 -29.89 10.05 -2.42
N GLN A 378 -29.63 8.77 -2.14
CA GLN A 378 -30.70 7.77 -2.01
C GLN A 378 -31.59 8.04 -0.77
N ASN A 379 -31.03 8.57 0.33
CA ASN A 379 -31.79 9.04 1.49
C ASN A 379 -32.69 10.25 1.18
N PHE A 380 -32.28 11.15 0.29
CA PHE A 380 -33.09 12.26 -0.21
C PHE A 380 -34.18 11.76 -1.18
N TRP A 381 -33.83 10.94 -2.18
CA TRP A 381 -34.79 10.43 -3.19
C TRP A 381 -35.93 9.60 -2.59
N ARG A 382 -35.72 8.93 -1.45
CA ARG A 382 -36.77 8.20 -0.72
C ARG A 382 -37.81 9.10 -0.06
N LYS A 383 -37.52 10.40 0.09
CA LYS A 383 -38.39 11.42 0.75
C LYS A 383 -38.93 12.45 -0.23
N ALA A 384 -38.29 12.60 -1.39
CA ALA A 384 -38.62 13.58 -2.41
C ALA A 384 -39.83 13.13 -3.26
N ASP A 385 -40.58 14.10 -3.79
CA ASP A 385 -41.72 13.82 -4.68
C ASP A 385 -41.24 13.20 -6.01
N PRO A 386 -41.66 11.97 -6.37
CA PRO A 386 -41.26 11.33 -7.62
C PRO A 386 -41.84 12.01 -8.88
N ALA A 387 -42.89 12.81 -8.77
CA ALA A 387 -43.42 13.61 -9.88
C ALA A 387 -42.51 14.81 -10.22
N VAL A 388 -41.89 15.41 -9.20
CA VAL A 388 -40.87 16.47 -9.37
C VAL A 388 -39.54 15.86 -9.80
N TRP A 389 -39.07 14.85 -9.06
CA TRP A 389 -37.76 14.22 -9.22
C TRP A 389 -37.80 12.95 -10.08
N THR A 390 -37.99 13.17 -11.37
CA THR A 390 -37.95 12.12 -12.40
C THR A 390 -36.58 11.45 -12.52
N ASP A 391 -36.53 10.25 -13.09
CA ASP A 391 -35.26 9.53 -13.33
C ASP A 391 -34.25 10.33 -14.16
N ALA A 392 -34.72 11.15 -15.11
CA ALA A 392 -33.86 12.01 -15.91
C ALA A 392 -33.16 13.09 -15.05
N LYS A 393 -33.90 13.72 -14.13
CA LYS A 393 -33.32 14.69 -13.17
C LYS A 393 -32.37 14.02 -12.19
N LYS A 394 -32.74 12.86 -11.65
CA LYS A 394 -31.85 12.06 -10.77
C LYS A 394 -30.54 11.71 -11.47
N THR A 395 -30.62 11.24 -12.72
CA THR A 395 -29.44 10.94 -13.56
C THR A 395 -28.57 12.18 -13.78
N ALA A 396 -29.18 13.33 -14.12
CA ALA A 396 -28.46 14.58 -14.31
C ALA A 396 -27.79 15.11 -13.03
N VAL A 397 -28.40 14.89 -11.86
CA VAL A 397 -27.89 15.32 -10.55
C VAL A 397 -26.84 14.37 -9.98
N GLU A 398 -27.05 13.06 -10.06
CA GLU A 398 -26.10 12.04 -9.59
C GLU A 398 -24.85 11.98 -10.49
N GLY A 399 -24.96 12.35 -11.77
CA GLY A 399 -23.85 12.33 -12.73
C GLY A 399 -23.45 10.93 -13.21
N TYR A 400 -24.19 9.90 -12.79
CA TYR A 400 -23.99 8.50 -13.16
C TYR A 400 -25.18 7.95 -13.94
N THR A 401 -25.00 6.82 -14.63
CA THR A 401 -26.12 6.11 -15.26
C THR A 401 -27.07 5.53 -14.21
N LYS A 402 -28.37 5.51 -14.53
CA LYS A 402 -29.47 5.22 -13.59
C LYS A 402 -29.20 3.95 -12.77
N GLY A 403 -29.26 4.09 -11.45
CA GLY A 403 -29.12 2.99 -10.49
C GLY A 403 -27.70 2.81 -9.92
N THR A 404 -26.70 3.50 -10.48
CA THR A 404 -25.31 3.47 -9.99
C THR A 404 -25.21 3.87 -8.51
N CYS A 405 -25.75 5.02 -8.11
CA CYS A 405 -25.71 5.42 -6.69
C CYS A 405 -26.49 4.46 -5.78
N ALA A 406 -27.59 3.86 -6.25
CA ALA A 406 -28.31 2.84 -5.50
C ALA A 406 -27.48 1.55 -5.33
N ALA A 407 -26.64 1.20 -6.32
CA ALA A 407 -25.70 0.09 -6.22
C ALA A 407 -24.54 0.38 -5.25
N TRP A 408 -23.95 1.58 -5.31
CA TRP A 408 -22.97 2.06 -4.32
C TRP A 408 -23.55 2.09 -2.90
N GLU A 409 -24.77 2.59 -2.72
CA GLU A 409 -25.47 2.60 -1.43
C GLU A 409 -25.55 1.17 -0.85
N ARG A 410 -26.16 0.23 -1.58
CA ARG A 410 -26.36 -1.14 -1.08
C ARG A 410 -25.05 -1.88 -0.77
N SER A 411 -23.98 -1.56 -1.50
CA SER A 411 -22.75 -2.35 -1.49
C SER A 411 -21.69 -1.79 -0.52
N PHE A 412 -21.60 -0.47 -0.37
CA PHE A 412 -20.46 0.18 0.28
C PHE A 412 -20.80 1.36 1.21
N VAL A 413 -22.03 1.89 1.25
CA VAL A 413 -22.42 2.82 2.34
C VAL A 413 -22.40 2.13 3.73
N PRO A 414 -22.78 0.84 3.89
CA PRO A 414 -22.72 0.16 5.18
C PRO A 414 -21.34 0.08 5.83
N VAL A 415 -20.24 0.31 5.12
CA VAL A 415 -18.89 0.37 5.73
C VAL A 415 -18.53 1.73 6.32
N TYR A 416 -19.47 2.68 6.32
CA TYR A 416 -19.42 3.91 7.13
C TYR A 416 -20.32 3.84 8.36
N THR A 417 -21.14 2.79 8.50
CA THR A 417 -22.12 2.62 9.57
C THR A 417 -21.54 1.80 10.74
N ALA A 418 -21.34 2.41 11.90
CA ALA A 418 -20.68 1.77 13.04
C ALA A 418 -21.44 0.58 13.62
N THR A 419 -22.77 0.60 13.51
CA THR A 419 -23.70 -0.46 13.95
C THR A 419 -23.87 -1.59 12.92
N ASN A 420 -23.14 -1.57 11.79
CA ASN A 420 -23.14 -2.66 10.81
C ASN A 420 -22.37 -3.88 11.33
N ALA A 421 -23.00 -4.64 12.22
CA ALA A 421 -22.45 -5.85 12.83
C ALA A 421 -21.94 -6.88 11.81
N ARG A 422 -22.56 -6.97 10.63
CA ARG A 422 -22.12 -7.87 9.56
C ARG A 422 -20.77 -7.46 8.95
N GLY A 423 -20.47 -6.16 8.91
CA GLY A 423 -19.18 -5.64 8.43
C GLY A 423 -18.00 -6.11 9.28
N CYS A 424 -18.23 -6.31 10.58
CA CYS A 424 -17.22 -6.78 11.54
C CYS A 424 -16.70 -8.20 11.25
N ALA A 425 -17.56 -9.07 10.71
CA ALA A 425 -17.29 -10.50 10.53
C ALA A 425 -16.63 -11.18 11.75
N LEU A 426 -17.09 -10.80 12.95
CA LEU A 426 -16.78 -11.47 14.22
C LEU A 426 -17.80 -12.58 14.46
N ASN A 427 -17.35 -13.72 14.96
CA ASN A 427 -18.24 -14.79 15.41
C ASN A 427 -18.88 -14.42 16.76
N ASP A 428 -18.13 -13.73 17.61
CA ASP A 428 -18.63 -13.25 18.90
C ASP A 428 -19.29 -11.86 18.79
N ALA A 429 -20.61 -11.86 18.63
CA ALA A 429 -21.41 -10.65 18.54
C ALA A 429 -21.37 -9.76 19.81
N SER A 430 -21.00 -10.31 20.99
CA SER A 430 -20.90 -9.51 22.22
C SER A 430 -19.77 -8.48 22.17
N LYS A 431 -18.80 -8.67 21.26
CA LYS A 431 -17.68 -7.75 21.04
C LYS A 431 -18.00 -6.60 20.08
N ILE A 432 -19.16 -6.60 19.42
CA ILE A 432 -19.54 -5.61 18.41
C ILE A 432 -20.11 -4.36 19.08
N TYR A 433 -19.85 -3.18 18.49
CA TYR A 433 -20.39 -1.90 18.95
C TYR A 433 -21.93 -1.86 18.89
N ASP A 434 -22.54 -1.49 20.02
CA ASP A 434 -23.93 -1.07 20.13
C ASP A 434 -23.93 0.22 20.97
N PRO A 435 -24.49 1.35 20.49
CA PRO A 435 -24.39 2.65 21.15
C PRO A 435 -24.99 2.69 22.56
N VAL A 436 -25.82 1.71 22.93
CA VAL A 436 -26.46 1.60 24.25
C VAL A 436 -25.90 0.43 25.05
N LYS A 437 -25.77 -0.76 24.43
CA LYS A 437 -25.43 -2.01 25.13
C LYS A 437 -23.93 -2.29 25.19
N ASN A 438 -23.15 -1.81 24.23
CA ASN A 438 -21.70 -1.99 24.16
C ASN A 438 -21.02 -0.81 23.45
N PRO A 439 -21.00 0.39 24.07
CA PRO A 439 -20.45 1.60 23.44
C PRO A 439 -18.93 1.52 23.21
N THR A 440 -18.25 0.54 23.82
CA THR A 440 -16.81 0.27 23.68
C THR A 440 -16.50 -0.85 22.68
N GLY A 441 -17.51 -1.42 22.00
CA GLY A 441 -17.33 -2.54 21.08
C GLY A 441 -16.61 -2.19 19.78
N ALA A 442 -16.32 -3.23 18.98
CA ALA A 442 -15.76 -3.12 17.64
C ALA A 442 -16.68 -2.30 16.72
N ARG A 443 -16.20 -1.15 16.23
CA ARG A 443 -16.91 -0.26 15.31
C ARG A 443 -16.47 -0.55 13.89
N CYS A 444 -17.38 -1.04 13.06
CA CYS A 444 -16.99 -1.70 11.81
C CYS A 444 -17.04 -0.75 10.63
N THR A 445 -16.30 0.36 10.76
CA THR A 445 -16.22 1.46 9.81
C THR A 445 -14.85 1.59 9.15
N VAL A 446 -14.78 2.17 7.94
CA VAL A 446 -13.50 2.43 7.25
C VAL A 446 -12.62 3.41 8.03
N GLN A 447 -13.19 4.36 8.78
CA GLN A 447 -12.40 5.24 9.65
C GLN A 447 -11.81 4.48 10.85
N ASP A 448 -12.54 3.55 11.46
CA ASP A 448 -12.03 2.74 12.57
C ASP A 448 -10.95 1.74 12.11
N MET A 449 -11.03 1.20 10.89
CA MET A 449 -9.93 0.45 10.24
C MET A 449 -8.65 1.27 10.06
N ARG A 450 -8.77 2.60 10.01
CA ARG A 450 -7.67 3.56 9.78
C ARG A 450 -7.36 4.41 11.01
N VAL A 451 -7.79 3.99 12.20
CA VAL A 451 -7.68 4.76 13.44
C VAL A 451 -6.25 5.15 13.82
N ASN A 452 -5.25 4.36 13.43
CA ASN A 452 -3.84 4.67 13.68
C ASN A 452 -3.29 5.78 12.76
N ILE A 453 -3.98 6.08 11.65
CA ILE A 453 -3.64 7.16 10.72
C ILE A 453 -4.44 8.41 11.10
N TYR A 454 -5.75 8.28 11.26
CA TYR A 454 -6.64 9.42 11.54
C TYR A 454 -6.59 9.87 13.00
N GLY A 455 -6.10 9.02 13.91
CA GLY A 455 -6.15 9.23 15.35
C GLY A 455 -7.55 9.03 15.94
N ARG A 456 -7.63 9.14 17.27
CA ARG A 456 -8.89 9.09 18.02
C ARG A 456 -9.31 10.50 18.47
N ASN A 457 -10.63 10.71 18.56
CA ASN A 457 -11.18 11.86 19.27
C ASN A 457 -11.09 11.57 20.79
N PRO A 458 -10.42 12.42 21.61
CA PRO A 458 -10.26 12.17 23.04
C PRO A 458 -11.56 12.22 23.83
N ALA A 459 -12.62 12.87 23.32
CA ALA A 459 -13.91 12.97 24.01
C ALA A 459 -14.78 11.71 23.86
N THR A 460 -14.69 11.00 22.72
CA THR A 460 -15.51 9.81 22.43
C THR A 460 -14.72 8.51 22.38
N GLY A 461 -13.39 8.59 22.23
CA GLY A 461 -12.52 7.44 21.94
C GLY A 461 -12.62 6.90 20.51
N PHE A 462 -13.57 7.34 19.70
CA PHE A 462 -13.78 6.84 18.32
C PHE A 462 -12.71 7.36 17.36
N ALA A 463 -12.49 6.66 16.24
CA ALA A 463 -11.63 7.14 15.16
C ALA A 463 -12.17 8.46 14.59
N ARG A 464 -11.26 9.38 14.25
CA ARG A 464 -11.63 10.64 13.60
C ARG A 464 -12.10 10.39 12.16
N LYS A 465 -13.08 11.16 11.71
CA LYS A 465 -13.77 10.97 10.42
C LYS A 465 -13.39 12.10 9.45
N PRO A 466 -12.72 11.83 8.32
CA PRO A 466 -12.31 12.86 7.36
C PRO A 466 -13.40 13.24 6.34
N GLN A 467 -14.52 12.52 6.30
CA GLN A 467 -15.62 12.77 5.36
C GLN A 467 -16.27 14.13 5.65
N ASP A 468 -16.25 15.01 4.66
CA ASP A 468 -16.85 16.35 4.69
C ASP A 468 -17.76 16.54 3.47
N ASN A 469 -18.89 17.23 3.64
CA ASN A 469 -19.72 17.72 2.53
C ASN A 469 -20.21 19.17 2.69
N VAL A 470 -19.50 19.96 3.50
CA VAL A 470 -19.72 21.40 3.61
C VAL A 470 -19.25 22.09 2.33
N GLY A 471 -20.11 22.94 1.75
CA GLY A 471 -19.80 23.65 0.51
C GLY A 471 -19.95 22.85 -0.78
N LEU A 472 -20.25 21.54 -0.72
CA LEU A 472 -20.61 20.77 -1.92
C LEU A 472 -21.97 21.22 -2.48
N GLN A 473 -21.98 21.62 -3.75
CA GLN A 473 -23.16 22.06 -4.49
C GLN A 473 -23.73 20.91 -5.31
N TYR A 474 -24.56 20.09 -4.68
CA TYR A 474 -25.16 18.91 -5.32
C TYR A 474 -26.05 19.35 -6.48
N GLY A 475 -25.92 18.69 -7.64
CA GLY A 475 -26.71 19.03 -8.83
C GLY A 475 -26.30 20.31 -9.59
N LEU A 476 -25.15 20.94 -9.27
CA LEU A 476 -24.72 22.19 -9.95
C LEU A 476 -24.67 22.06 -11.48
N CYS A 477 -24.12 20.97 -12.01
CA CYS A 477 -24.07 20.73 -13.46
C CYS A 477 -25.48 20.52 -14.07
N ALA A 478 -26.41 19.95 -13.32
CA ALA A 478 -27.81 19.80 -13.74
C ALA A 478 -28.53 21.16 -13.81
N LEU A 479 -28.25 22.06 -12.85
CA LEU A 479 -28.76 23.43 -12.89
C LEU A 479 -28.17 24.21 -14.09
N GLN A 480 -26.85 24.15 -14.28
CA GLN A 480 -26.14 24.85 -15.37
C GLN A 480 -26.58 24.40 -16.77
N SER A 481 -27.02 23.14 -16.91
CA SER A 481 -27.57 22.59 -18.15
C SER A 481 -29.09 22.79 -18.31
N GLY A 482 -29.76 23.37 -17.30
CA GLY A 482 -31.22 23.55 -17.30
C GLY A 482 -32.02 22.26 -17.09
N ALA A 483 -31.39 21.16 -16.68
CA ALA A 483 -32.04 19.88 -16.39
C ALA A 483 -32.87 19.92 -15.09
N ILE A 484 -32.52 20.81 -14.15
CA ILE A 484 -33.29 21.13 -12.94
C ILE A 484 -33.50 22.64 -12.81
N SER A 485 -34.53 23.06 -12.10
CA SER A 485 -34.78 24.48 -11.80
C SER A 485 -33.88 25.01 -10.67
N VAL A 486 -33.88 26.34 -10.47
CA VAL A 486 -33.22 26.97 -9.31
C VAL A 486 -33.84 26.46 -8.01
N ASP A 487 -35.17 26.38 -7.93
CA ASP A 487 -35.88 25.91 -6.73
C ASP A 487 -35.56 24.44 -6.43
N GLU A 488 -35.44 23.59 -7.45
CA GLU A 488 -35.02 22.19 -7.30
C GLU A 488 -33.57 22.05 -6.81
N PHE A 489 -32.67 22.91 -7.30
CA PHE A 489 -31.29 22.97 -6.81
C PHE A 489 -31.20 23.43 -5.35
N LEU A 490 -32.01 24.42 -4.95
CA LEU A 490 -32.09 24.88 -3.56
C LEU A 490 -32.69 23.80 -2.66
N ASP A 491 -33.83 23.22 -3.01
CA ASP A 491 -34.51 22.15 -2.29
C ASP A 491 -33.57 20.97 -2.00
N LEU A 492 -32.83 20.53 -3.02
CA LEU A 492 -31.82 19.48 -2.92
C LEU A 492 -30.73 19.85 -1.90
N ASN A 493 -30.15 21.06 -2.00
CA ASN A 493 -29.01 21.45 -1.18
C ASN A 493 -29.37 21.85 0.26
N GLU A 494 -30.60 22.29 0.51
CA GLU A 494 -31.13 22.52 1.85
C GLU A 494 -31.43 21.21 2.60
N LYS A 495 -31.90 20.17 1.89
CA LYS A 495 -32.42 18.93 2.50
C LYS A 495 -31.49 17.72 2.43
N MET A 496 -30.39 17.77 1.68
CA MET A 496 -29.46 16.64 1.52
C MET A 496 -28.86 16.16 2.85
N GLY A 497 -28.48 17.10 3.74
CA GLY A 497 -27.88 16.80 5.03
C GLY A 497 -26.52 16.08 4.94
N GLY A 498 -26.28 15.16 5.87
CA GLY A 498 -25.01 14.50 6.09
C GLY A 498 -25.13 13.25 6.98
N ASN A 499 -24.01 12.80 7.54
CA ASN A 499 -23.93 11.63 8.41
C ASN A 499 -23.15 11.91 9.70
N ASP A 500 -23.66 11.45 10.83
CA ASP A 500 -22.97 11.52 12.12
C ASP A 500 -21.72 10.59 12.20
N ILE A 501 -21.11 10.50 13.39
CA ILE A 501 -19.92 9.67 13.63
C ILE A 501 -20.18 8.15 13.53
N ASP A 502 -21.44 7.72 13.71
CA ASP A 502 -21.91 6.34 13.61
C ASP A 502 -22.45 6.01 12.20
N GLY A 503 -22.54 7.00 11.32
CA GLY A 503 -23.02 6.87 9.95
C GLY A 503 -24.51 7.12 9.77
N ASN A 504 -25.26 7.50 10.82
CA ASN A 504 -26.69 7.78 10.71
C ASN A 504 -26.92 9.08 9.93
N PHE A 505 -27.97 9.12 9.10
CA PHE A 505 -28.34 10.33 8.35
C PHE A 505 -28.87 11.42 9.28
N ILE A 506 -28.34 12.63 9.15
CA ILE A 506 -28.72 13.82 9.91
C ILE A 506 -29.02 15.00 8.96
N GLY A 507 -29.78 15.99 9.44
CA GLY A 507 -30.14 17.17 8.63
C GLY A 507 -28.99 18.14 8.38
N GLN A 508 -27.98 18.14 9.26
CA GLN A 508 -26.77 18.94 9.13
C GLN A 508 -25.78 18.29 8.16
N ARG A 509 -24.95 19.11 7.51
CA ARG A 509 -23.82 18.62 6.71
C ARG A 509 -22.80 17.87 7.57
N SER A 510 -22.18 16.84 6.98
CA SER A 510 -21.00 16.16 7.53
C SER A 510 -19.84 17.15 7.55
N VAL A 511 -19.34 17.48 8.74
CA VAL A 511 -18.11 18.27 8.91
C VAL A 511 -16.97 17.29 9.17
N GLY A 512 -15.96 17.28 8.31
CA GLY A 512 -14.79 16.42 8.44
C GLY A 512 -13.85 16.94 9.51
N ASP A 513 -13.25 16.03 10.28
CA ASP A 513 -12.27 16.39 11.32
C ASP A 513 -10.98 16.90 10.66
N PRO A 514 -10.53 18.16 10.91
CA PRO A 514 -9.36 18.73 10.25
C PRO A 514 -8.05 17.97 10.49
N ILE A 515 -7.93 17.24 11.61
CA ILE A 515 -6.78 16.38 11.90
C ILE A 515 -6.84 15.13 11.01
N ALA A 516 -8.01 14.52 10.86
CA ALA A 516 -8.19 13.38 9.96
C ALA A 516 -7.98 13.77 8.50
N ILE A 517 -8.56 14.89 8.04
CA ILE A 517 -8.38 15.39 6.67
C ILE A 517 -6.89 15.57 6.36
N ARG A 518 -6.14 16.24 7.25
CA ARG A 518 -4.68 16.39 7.11
C ARG A 518 -3.98 15.03 7.04
N ALA A 519 -4.33 14.11 7.94
CA ALA A 519 -3.73 12.79 7.99
C ALA A 519 -3.98 11.96 6.71
N VAL A 520 -5.14 12.10 6.05
CA VAL A 520 -5.40 11.43 4.76
C VAL A 520 -4.41 11.92 3.69
N TYR A 521 -4.16 13.22 3.59
CA TYR A 521 -3.18 13.77 2.65
C TYR A 521 -1.73 13.43 3.03
N GLU A 522 -1.35 13.61 4.30
CA GLU A 522 0.02 13.32 4.77
C GLU A 522 0.41 11.84 4.67
N SER A 523 -0.56 10.93 4.72
CA SER A 523 -0.35 9.48 4.55
C SER A 523 -0.44 8.98 3.10
N GLY A 524 -0.76 9.84 2.12
CA GLY A 524 -0.95 9.44 0.72
C GLY A 524 -2.19 8.58 0.48
N LEU A 525 -3.22 8.72 1.33
CA LEU A 525 -4.50 8.00 1.19
C LEU A 525 -5.50 8.71 0.26
N MET A 526 -5.24 9.96 -0.17
CA MET A 526 -5.79 10.52 -1.40
C MET A 526 -4.83 10.22 -2.54
N ASN A 527 -5.32 9.73 -3.67
CA ASN A 527 -4.49 9.45 -4.83
C ASN A 527 -4.14 10.76 -5.55
N SER A 528 -2.86 11.12 -5.59
CA SER A 528 -2.38 12.27 -6.35
C SER A 528 -1.84 11.91 -7.73
N GLY A 529 -1.69 10.61 -8.03
CA GLY A 529 -0.87 10.12 -9.14
C GLY A 529 0.64 10.37 -8.94
N GLY A 530 1.03 10.91 -7.77
CA GLY A 530 2.41 11.21 -7.39
C GLY A 530 3.14 10.02 -6.78
N GLY A 531 4.14 10.32 -5.93
CA GLY A 531 4.93 9.29 -5.23
C GLY A 531 5.53 8.25 -6.18
N GLY A 532 5.26 6.97 -5.92
CA GLY A 532 5.70 5.89 -6.80
C GLY A 532 4.91 5.77 -8.10
N LEU A 533 3.64 6.22 -8.16
CA LEU A 533 2.80 6.12 -9.36
C LEU A 533 3.38 6.94 -10.54
N ALA A 534 4.08 8.04 -10.25
CA ALA A 534 4.77 8.84 -11.25
C ALA A 534 5.86 8.07 -12.04
N ASN A 535 6.30 6.90 -11.56
CA ASN A 535 7.43 6.14 -12.12
C ASN A 535 7.13 4.66 -12.43
N VAL A 536 5.96 4.15 -12.05
CA VAL A 536 5.60 2.73 -12.19
C VAL A 536 4.66 2.55 -13.39
N PRO A 537 4.94 1.65 -14.35
CA PRO A 537 4.08 1.42 -15.50
C PRO A 537 2.75 0.77 -15.10
N ILE A 538 1.64 1.29 -15.64
CA ILE A 538 0.27 0.84 -15.34
C ILE A 538 -0.39 0.31 -16.62
N LEU A 539 -0.67 -1.00 -16.66
CA LEU A 539 -1.49 -1.61 -17.70
C LEU A 539 -2.94 -1.71 -17.20
N HIS A 540 -3.70 -0.63 -17.38
CA HIS A 540 -5.07 -0.53 -16.91
C HIS A 540 -6.04 -1.25 -17.87
N SER A 541 -6.73 -2.28 -17.39
CA SER A 541 -7.83 -2.93 -18.13
C SER A 541 -9.17 -2.26 -17.81
N ARG A 542 -9.84 -1.72 -18.83
CA ARG A 542 -11.16 -1.07 -18.71
C ARG A 542 -12.15 -1.76 -19.65
N THR A 543 -13.26 -2.22 -19.10
CA THR A 543 -14.40 -2.73 -19.87
C THR A 543 -15.42 -1.59 -20.02
N TYR A 544 -16.15 -1.53 -21.13
CA TYR A 544 -17.16 -0.51 -21.37
C TYR A 544 -18.50 -0.93 -20.74
N ASN A 545 -18.83 -0.35 -19.59
CA ASN A 545 -19.95 -0.79 -18.73
C ASN A 545 -21.09 0.24 -18.59
N ASP A 546 -20.96 1.43 -19.19
CA ASP A 546 -21.82 2.61 -18.98
C ASP A 546 -23.33 2.30 -18.93
N ALA A 547 -23.83 1.43 -19.81
CA ALA A 547 -25.25 1.11 -19.95
C ALA A 547 -25.84 0.25 -18.80
N ALA A 548 -25.02 -0.32 -17.91
CA ALA A 548 -25.45 -1.30 -16.91
C ALA A 548 -25.74 -0.73 -15.50
N GLY A 549 -25.37 0.53 -15.24
CA GLY A 549 -25.30 1.11 -13.90
C GLY A 549 -24.02 0.65 -13.19
N ASP A 550 -22.99 1.48 -13.25
CA ASP A 550 -21.60 1.00 -13.13
C ASP A 550 -20.97 1.25 -11.75
N ILE A 551 -20.51 0.15 -11.13
CA ILE A 551 -19.68 0.15 -9.91
C ILE A 551 -18.33 -0.54 -10.17
N SER A 552 -17.94 -0.68 -11.45
CA SER A 552 -16.89 -1.55 -11.95
C SER A 552 -16.10 -1.00 -13.15
#